data_AF-A0AAJ0MA17-F1
#
_entry.id   AF-A0AAJ0MA17-F1
#
_cell.length_a   1.000
_cell.length_b   1.000
_cell.length_c   1.000
_cell.angle_alpha   90.00
_cell.angle_beta   90.00
_cell.angle_gamma   90.00
#
_symmetry.space_group_name_H-M   'P 1'
#
loop_
_entity.id
_entity.type
_entity.pdbx_description
1 polymer ?
#
loop_
_entity_poly.entity_id
_entity_poly.type
_entity_poly.pdbx_seq_one_letter_code
_entity_poly.pdbx_strand_id
1 'polypeptide(L)'
;MPNIKPGNILVDYEEMTGGNDLAIKSVQISDLEDAVLFPPGKNLKGCPCGNQLWRSPEFWARARRNTPSDIFPFGVVIIIYVMLDDMIFRVNISNFGDEDGFKGLLWYVGEDNRIFNRLVGITADFDAQRLRKPFSVWHYVSVELRDLVKMTNLDPSRRITARGALDHPWFRRADLR
;
A
#
# COMPACT_ATOMS: atom_id res chain seq x y z
N MET A 1 -9.00 8.29 2.78
CA MET A 1 -9.86 7.19 3.28
C MET A 1 -8.98 6.16 3.96
N PRO A 2 -8.84 6.18 5.30
CA PRO A 2 -7.76 5.47 5.99
C PRO A 2 -8.03 3.98 6.24
N ASN A 3 -9.17 3.43 5.83
CA ASN A 3 -9.59 2.07 6.19
C ASN A 3 -9.76 1.14 4.98
N ILE A 4 -8.79 1.15 4.07
CA ILE A 4 -8.75 0.22 2.94
C ILE A 4 -8.18 -1.12 3.40
N LYS A 5 -8.99 -2.18 3.31
CA LYS A 5 -8.69 -3.58 3.65
C LYS A 5 -9.65 -4.50 2.88
N PRO A 6 -9.35 -5.80 2.70
CA PRO A 6 -10.21 -6.72 1.96
C PRO A 6 -11.66 -6.74 2.47
N GLY A 7 -11.86 -6.74 3.79
CA GLY A 7 -13.21 -6.75 4.39
C GLY A 7 -14.06 -5.49 4.16
N ASN A 8 -13.49 -4.40 3.63
CA ASN A 8 -14.23 -3.18 3.27
C ASN A 8 -14.41 -3.04 1.75
N ILE A 9 -14.03 -4.06 0.97
CA ILE A 9 -14.27 -4.12 -0.48
C ILE A 9 -15.44 -5.07 -0.69
N LEU A 10 -16.59 -4.50 -1.06
CA LEU A 10 -17.81 -5.24 -1.34
C LEU A 10 -17.86 -5.58 -2.82
N VAL A 11 -18.16 -6.83 -3.14
CA VAL A 11 -18.27 -7.33 -4.51
C VAL A 11 -19.66 -7.91 -4.70
N ASP A 12 -20.40 -7.37 -5.67
CA ASP A 12 -21.63 -7.97 -6.17
C ASP A 12 -21.26 -8.90 -7.34
N TYR A 13 -21.61 -10.18 -7.21
CA TYR A 13 -21.25 -11.20 -8.19
C TYR A 13 -22.37 -12.22 -8.40
N GLU A 14 -22.38 -12.82 -9.57
CA GLU A 14 -23.19 -13.99 -9.89
C GLU A 14 -22.29 -15.21 -10.14
N GLU A 15 -22.69 -16.35 -9.58
CA GLU A 15 -22.05 -17.63 -9.87
C GLU A 15 -22.63 -18.18 -11.17
N MET A 16 -21.78 -18.41 -12.16
CA MET A 16 -22.21 -18.97 -13.44
C MET A 16 -22.40 -20.49 -13.30
N THR A 17 -23.57 -21.00 -13.68
CA THR A 17 -23.89 -22.42 -13.54
C THR A 17 -23.02 -23.27 -14.48
N GLY A 18 -22.03 -23.96 -13.92
CA GLY A 18 -21.21 -24.95 -14.62
C GLY A 18 -19.69 -24.77 -14.57
N GLY A 19 -19.16 -23.79 -13.82
CA GLY A 19 -17.72 -23.60 -13.64
C GLY A 19 -17.36 -22.70 -12.45
N ASN A 20 -16.07 -22.58 -12.15
CA ASN A 20 -15.52 -21.69 -11.10
C ASN A 20 -15.51 -20.19 -11.51
N ASP A 21 -16.26 -19.82 -12.55
CA ASP A 21 -16.26 -18.46 -13.08
C ASP A 21 -17.29 -17.58 -12.37
N LEU A 22 -16.82 -16.46 -11.84
CA LEU A 22 -17.61 -15.45 -11.14
C LEU A 22 -17.86 -14.27 -12.06
N ALA A 23 -19.13 -13.92 -12.29
CA ALA A 23 -19.50 -12.71 -13.02
C ALA A 23 -19.61 -11.54 -12.04
N ILE A 24 -18.58 -10.69 -11.98
CA ILE A 24 -18.57 -9.50 -11.11
C ILE A 24 -19.46 -8.41 -11.75
N LYS A 25 -20.52 -8.00 -11.05
CA LYS A 25 -21.42 -6.92 -11.46
C LYS A 25 -20.92 -5.55 -11.02
N SER A 26 -20.50 -5.45 -9.76
CA SER A 26 -20.01 -4.19 -9.22
C SER A 26 -19.07 -4.41 -8.04
N VAL A 27 -18.17 -3.45 -7.84
CA VAL A 27 -17.27 -3.40 -6.68
C VAL A 27 -17.42 -2.04 -6.01
N GLN A 28 -17.59 -2.03 -4.70
CA GLN A 28 -17.80 -0.82 -3.91
C GLN A 28 -16.92 -0.82 -2.66
N ILE A 29 -16.52 0.38 -2.22
CA ILE A 29 -15.80 0.53 -0.95
C ILE A 29 -16.80 0.94 0.11
N SER A 30 -16.82 0.22 1.23
CA SER A 30 -17.66 0.51 2.39
C SER A 30 -16.85 1.20 3.50
N ASP A 31 -17.51 1.49 4.62
CA ASP A 31 -16.85 1.93 5.85
C ASP A 31 -16.11 3.28 5.70
N LEU A 32 -16.89 4.30 5.33
CA LEU A 32 -16.46 5.68 5.09
C LEU A 32 -16.48 6.54 6.36
N GLU A 33 -16.70 5.97 7.54
CA GLU A 33 -16.82 6.71 8.81
C GLU A 33 -15.56 7.52 9.15
N ASP A 34 -14.40 7.02 8.75
CA ASP A 34 -13.10 7.67 8.93
C ASP A 34 -12.67 8.47 7.67
N ALA A 35 -13.52 8.59 6.65
CA ALA A 35 -13.19 9.33 5.43
C ALA A 35 -13.21 10.83 5.70
N VAL A 36 -12.15 11.53 5.27
CA VAL A 36 -12.02 12.98 5.42
C VAL A 36 -11.80 13.61 4.06
N LEU A 37 -12.61 14.63 3.75
CA LEU A 37 -12.43 15.49 2.60
C LEU A 37 -11.37 16.56 2.92
N PHE A 38 -10.32 16.61 2.10
CA PHE A 38 -9.28 17.62 2.23
C PHE A 38 -9.58 18.81 1.32
N PRO A 39 -9.56 20.04 1.85
CA PRO A 39 -9.37 21.21 1.02
C PRO A 39 -8.00 21.11 0.30
N PRO A 40 -7.88 21.61 -0.95
CA PRO A 40 -6.63 21.56 -1.70
C PRO A 40 -5.43 22.09 -0.88
N GLY A 41 -4.34 21.32 -0.84
CA GLY A 41 -3.10 21.71 -0.15
C GLY A 41 -3.09 21.53 1.37
N LYS A 42 -4.16 21.01 1.99
CA LYS A 42 -4.18 20.73 3.44
C LYS A 42 -3.88 19.26 3.75
N ASN A 43 -3.18 19.04 4.87
CA ASN A 43 -2.79 17.72 5.35
C ASN A 43 -3.36 17.46 6.76
N LEU A 44 -3.64 16.20 7.08
CA LEU A 44 -4.13 15.78 8.40
C LEU A 44 -2.97 15.23 9.24
N LYS A 45 -2.78 15.71 10.47
CA LYS A 45 -1.79 15.17 11.43
C LYS A 45 -2.52 14.53 12.63
N GLY A 46 -1.96 13.47 13.21
CA GLY A 46 -2.33 13.02 14.57
C GLY A 46 -3.56 12.11 14.81
N CYS A 47 -4.51 11.91 13.88
CA CYS A 47 -5.62 10.95 14.13
C CYS A 47 -5.16 9.50 13.94
N PRO A 48 -5.38 8.62 14.93
CA PRO A 48 -5.21 7.17 14.79
C PRO A 48 -6.43 6.51 14.14
N CYS A 49 -6.82 6.93 12.93
CA CYS A 49 -7.98 6.40 12.20
C CYS A 49 -7.59 5.13 11.36
N GLY A 50 -8.52 4.21 11.04
CA GLY A 50 -8.28 3.04 10.13
C GLY A 50 -7.51 1.83 10.69
N ASN A 51 -7.41 0.72 9.95
CA ASN A 51 -6.80 -0.55 10.42
C ASN A 51 -5.26 -0.54 10.46
N GLN A 52 -4.66 -0.90 11.60
CA GLN A 52 -3.21 -0.89 11.83
C GLN A 52 -2.40 -1.74 10.82
N LEU A 53 -2.94 -2.85 10.36
CA LEU A 53 -2.19 -3.78 9.49
C LEU A 53 -1.99 -3.26 8.06
N TRP A 54 -2.89 -2.38 7.59
CA TRP A 54 -2.92 -1.92 6.20
C TRP A 54 -2.36 -0.50 6.04
N ARG A 55 -2.12 0.21 7.15
CA ARG A 55 -1.67 1.61 7.16
C ARG A 55 -0.33 1.80 6.46
N SER A 56 -0.19 2.96 5.84
CA SER A 56 1.09 3.43 5.33
C SER A 56 2.09 3.75 6.46
N PRO A 57 3.40 3.73 6.17
CA PRO A 57 4.44 4.02 7.17
C PRO A 57 4.31 5.42 7.77
N GLU A 58 3.96 6.42 6.97
CA GLU A 58 3.74 7.79 7.45
C GLU A 58 2.51 7.90 8.35
N PHE A 59 1.49 7.06 8.12
CA PHE A 59 0.32 6.97 8.99
C PHE A 59 0.68 6.33 10.33
N TRP A 60 1.49 5.27 10.33
CA TRP A 60 2.07 4.68 11.55
C TRP A 60 2.90 5.69 12.34
N ALA A 61 3.68 6.51 11.64
CA ALA A 61 4.48 7.58 12.24
C ALA A 61 3.67 8.82 12.66
N ARG A 62 2.34 8.83 12.45
CA ARG A 62 1.46 9.99 12.72
C ARG A 62 1.93 11.28 12.04
N ALA A 63 2.60 11.16 10.89
CA ALA A 63 3.10 12.27 10.10
C ALA A 63 1.95 12.96 9.32
N ARG A 64 2.28 13.93 8.46
CA ARG A 64 1.29 14.67 7.65
C ARG A 64 0.64 13.70 6.65
N ARG A 65 -0.69 13.66 6.59
CA ARG A 65 -1.44 12.78 5.67
C ARG A 65 -1.88 13.53 4.43
N ASN A 66 -1.70 12.91 3.27
CA ASN A 66 -2.10 13.38 1.95
C ASN A 66 -2.77 12.23 1.18
N THR A 67 -3.39 12.52 0.03
CA THR A 67 -4.07 11.51 -0.82
C THR A 67 -3.19 10.30 -1.19
N PRO A 68 -1.87 10.44 -1.45
CA PRO A 68 -0.97 9.30 -1.63
C PRO A 68 -0.94 8.29 -0.48
N SER A 69 -1.24 8.69 0.76
CA SER A 69 -1.34 7.75 1.90
C SER A 69 -2.41 6.68 1.71
N ASP A 70 -3.46 6.96 0.95
CA ASP A 70 -4.53 6.00 0.67
C ASP A 70 -4.13 4.97 -0.41
N ILE A 71 -3.08 5.21 -1.21
CA ILE A 71 -2.63 4.28 -2.27
C ILE A 71 -1.82 3.11 -1.71
N PHE A 72 -1.08 3.35 -0.63
CA PHE A 72 -0.25 2.33 0.02
C PHE A 72 -1.07 1.11 0.48
N PRO A 73 -2.17 1.23 1.25
CA PRO A 73 -2.98 0.07 1.64
C PRO A 73 -3.54 -0.69 0.44
N PHE A 74 -3.93 -0.01 -0.65
CA PHE A 74 -4.37 -0.67 -1.88
C PHE A 74 -3.25 -1.52 -2.49
N GLY A 75 -2.04 -0.98 -2.57
CA GLY A 75 -0.87 -1.72 -3.04
C GLY A 75 -0.59 -2.95 -2.16
N VAL A 76 -0.71 -2.83 -0.85
CA VAL A 76 -0.57 -3.94 0.11
C VAL A 76 -1.64 -5.01 -0.15
N VAL A 77 -2.91 -4.64 -0.36
CA VAL A 77 -4.00 -5.59 -0.71
C VAL A 77 -3.68 -6.34 -2.00
N ILE A 78 -3.35 -5.63 -3.07
CA ILE A 78 -3.09 -6.27 -4.36
C ILE A 78 -1.86 -7.15 -4.29
N ILE A 79 -0.75 -6.61 -3.78
CA ILE A 79 0.55 -7.29 -3.84
C ILE A 79 0.62 -8.46 -2.86
N ILE A 80 0.06 -8.33 -1.66
CA ILE A 80 0.19 -9.35 -0.62
C ILE A 80 -1.00 -10.29 -0.61
N TYR A 81 -2.20 -9.73 -0.50
CA TYR A 81 -3.40 -10.53 -0.29
C TYR A 81 -3.85 -11.23 -1.57
N VAL A 82 -3.91 -10.50 -2.69
CA VAL A 82 -4.42 -11.07 -3.95
C VAL A 82 -3.37 -11.94 -4.66
N MET A 83 -2.09 -11.55 -4.62
CA MET A 83 -1.07 -12.18 -5.47
C MET A 83 -0.21 -13.22 -4.76
N LEU A 84 -0.08 -13.15 -3.44
CA LEU A 84 0.74 -14.11 -2.67
C LEU A 84 -0.09 -15.06 -1.84
N ASP A 85 -1.40 -14.81 -1.69
CA ASP A 85 -2.28 -15.51 -0.75
C ASP A 85 -1.65 -15.63 0.65
N ASP A 86 -0.83 -14.64 1.02
CA ASP A 86 -0.02 -14.67 2.24
C ASP A 86 -0.50 -13.60 3.22
N MET A 87 -0.31 -13.86 4.51
CA MET A 87 -0.68 -12.92 5.56
C MET A 87 0.35 -11.78 5.64
N ILE A 88 -0.16 -10.53 5.75
CA ILE A 88 0.64 -9.30 5.90
C ILE A 88 1.70 -9.40 7.00
N PHE A 89 1.49 -10.23 8.04
CA PHE A 89 2.45 -10.42 9.13
C PHE A 89 3.86 -10.81 8.68
N ARG A 90 4.03 -11.38 7.48
CA ARG A 90 5.35 -11.72 6.91
C ARG A 90 6.01 -10.58 6.16
N VAL A 91 5.28 -9.52 5.81
CA VAL A 91 5.75 -8.46 4.91
C VAL A 91 6.09 -7.20 5.70
N ASN A 92 7.37 -7.09 6.06
CA ASN A 92 7.91 -5.90 6.72
C ASN A 92 8.09 -4.75 5.73
N ILE A 93 8.18 -3.51 6.26
CA ILE A 93 8.60 -2.29 5.53
C ILE A 93 9.87 -2.54 4.69
N SER A 94 10.72 -3.46 5.16
CA SER A 94 11.93 -3.95 4.47
C SER A 94 11.70 -4.57 3.09
N ASN A 95 10.49 -5.04 2.78
CA ASN A 95 10.18 -5.72 1.52
C ASN A 95 9.75 -4.74 0.42
N PHE A 96 9.24 -3.57 0.82
CA PHE A 96 8.75 -2.52 -0.09
C PHE A 96 9.72 -1.35 -0.24
N GLY A 97 10.56 -1.08 0.77
CA GLY A 97 11.49 0.04 0.78
C GLY A 97 12.84 -0.27 0.17
N ASP A 98 13.19 0.45 -0.90
CA ASP A 98 14.58 0.74 -1.23
C ASP A 98 15.16 1.78 -0.26
N GLU A 99 16.48 1.97 -0.31
CA GLU A 99 17.16 2.93 0.57
C GLU A 99 16.65 4.37 0.35
N ASP A 100 16.38 4.74 -0.91
CA ASP A 100 15.93 6.08 -1.26
C ASP A 100 14.49 6.35 -0.80
N GLY A 101 13.58 5.38 -0.93
CA GLY A 101 12.21 5.46 -0.43
C GLY A 101 12.18 5.56 1.09
N PHE A 102 13.10 4.87 1.77
CA PHE A 102 13.24 5.01 3.22
C PHE A 102 13.78 6.38 3.64
N LYS A 103 14.80 6.91 2.94
CA LYS A 103 15.30 8.28 3.16
C LYS A 103 14.20 9.32 2.93
N GLY A 104 13.39 9.15 1.88
CA GLY A 104 12.23 9.99 1.62
C GLY A 104 11.18 9.93 2.73
N LEU A 105 10.91 8.73 3.26
CA LEU A 105 10.03 8.57 4.43
C LEU A 105 10.58 9.29 5.67
N LEU A 106 11.88 9.16 5.98
CA LEU A 106 12.51 9.85 7.11
C LEU A 106 12.38 11.38 6.96
N TRP A 107 12.70 11.90 5.77
CA TRP A 107 12.52 13.33 5.44
C TRP A 107 11.08 13.79 5.65
N TYR A 108 10.12 12.98 5.22
CA TYR A 108 8.70 13.30 5.30
C TYR A 108 8.15 13.25 6.74
N VAL A 109 8.65 12.31 7.54
CA VAL A 109 8.30 12.16 8.97
C VAL A 109 8.89 13.29 9.81
N GLY A 110 10.13 13.69 9.51
CA GLY A 110 10.90 14.72 10.20
C GLY A 110 11.53 14.24 11.52
N GLU A 111 12.71 14.78 11.84
CA GLU A 111 13.50 14.42 13.03
C GLU A 111 12.79 14.71 14.35
N ASP A 112 11.93 15.76 14.37
CA ASP A 112 11.12 16.14 15.53
C ASP A 112 10.05 15.11 15.91
N ASN A 113 9.85 14.08 15.09
CA ASN A 113 8.86 13.04 15.35
C ASN A 113 9.42 11.99 16.32
N ARG A 114 8.66 11.69 17.38
CA ARG A 114 9.02 10.66 18.39
C ARG A 114 9.30 9.28 17.80
N ILE A 115 8.79 8.99 16.59
CA ILE A 115 8.96 7.71 15.90
C ILE A 115 10.20 7.70 14.98
N PHE A 116 10.83 8.85 14.72
CA PHE A 116 11.98 8.98 13.81
C PHE A 116 13.13 8.05 14.21
N ASN A 117 13.59 8.12 15.46
CA ASN A 117 14.67 7.25 15.96
C ASN A 117 14.30 5.76 15.95
N ARG A 118 13.00 5.44 16.06
CA ARG A 118 12.53 4.06 15.95
C ARG A 118 12.56 3.56 14.50
N LEU A 119 12.23 4.41 13.53
CA LEU A 119 12.40 4.12 12.10
C LEU A 119 13.88 3.90 11.77
N VAL A 120 14.77 4.76 12.27
CA VAL A 120 16.23 4.60 12.10
C VAL A 120 16.72 3.29 12.73
N GLY A 121 16.27 2.93 13.93
CA GLY A 121 16.62 1.66 14.57
C GLY A 121 16.19 0.43 13.75
N ILE A 122 15.01 0.47 13.14
CA ILE A 122 14.56 -0.58 12.20
C ILE A 122 15.56 -0.73 11.04
N THR A 123 16.21 0.35 10.59
CA THR A 123 17.24 0.26 9.55
C THR A 123 18.58 -0.28 10.01
N ALA A 124 18.97 0.00 11.24
CA ALA A 124 20.20 -0.49 11.82
C ALA A 124 20.17 -2.02 12.04
N ASP A 125 18.98 -2.59 12.29
CA ASP A 125 18.77 -4.03 12.42
C ASP A 125 18.82 -4.81 11.08
N PHE A 126 18.98 -4.13 9.94
CA PHE A 126 19.10 -4.75 8.62
C PHE A 126 20.55 -5.19 8.33
N ASP A 127 21.05 -6.14 9.11
CA ASP A 127 22.39 -6.69 8.95
C ASP A 127 22.47 -7.70 7.78
N ALA A 128 23.66 -7.89 7.22
CA ALA A 128 23.94 -8.71 6.03
C ALA A 128 23.48 -10.18 6.12
N GLN A 129 23.16 -10.66 7.33
CA GLN A 129 22.65 -12.01 7.59
C GLN A 129 21.13 -12.16 7.38
N ARG A 130 20.37 -11.05 7.32
CA ARG A 130 18.93 -11.02 6.98
C ARG A 130 18.75 -10.41 5.60
N LEU A 131 19.22 -11.15 4.58
CA LEU A 131 19.16 -10.76 3.18
C LEU A 131 17.74 -10.27 2.82
N ARG A 132 17.63 -8.97 2.55
CA ARG A 132 16.39 -8.39 2.02
C ARG A 132 16.05 -9.16 0.74
N LYS A 133 14.81 -9.61 0.63
CA LYS A 133 14.22 -9.95 -0.67
C LYS A 133 13.25 -8.84 -1.02
N PRO A 134 13.74 -7.66 -1.46
CA PRO A 134 12.85 -6.62 -1.96
C PRO A 134 12.00 -7.22 -3.08
N PHE A 135 10.78 -6.74 -3.24
CA PHE A 135 9.86 -7.30 -4.23
C PHE A 135 10.43 -7.24 -5.67
N SER A 136 11.39 -6.35 -5.92
CA SER A 136 12.17 -6.26 -7.17
C SER A 136 12.95 -7.54 -7.51
N VAL A 137 13.37 -8.35 -6.53
CA VAL A 137 14.12 -9.60 -6.75
C VAL A 137 13.23 -10.86 -6.78
N TRP A 138 11.90 -10.70 -6.76
CA TRP A 138 10.98 -11.82 -6.76
C TRP A 138 10.75 -12.33 -8.19
N HIS A 139 11.56 -13.30 -8.61
CA HIS A 139 11.56 -13.82 -9.98
C HIS A 139 10.26 -14.55 -10.39
N TYR A 140 9.45 -15.00 -9.43
CA TYR A 140 8.15 -15.65 -9.69
C TYR A 140 7.00 -14.66 -9.96
N VAL A 141 7.25 -13.36 -9.80
CA VAL A 141 6.26 -12.31 -10.05
C VAL A 141 6.45 -11.73 -11.46
N SER A 142 5.36 -11.40 -12.16
CA SER A 142 5.43 -10.73 -13.47
C SER A 142 6.19 -9.40 -13.39
N VAL A 143 6.80 -8.98 -14.50
CA VAL A 143 7.57 -7.72 -14.55
C VAL A 143 6.65 -6.53 -14.27
N GLU A 144 5.41 -6.60 -14.75
CA GLU A 144 4.39 -5.56 -14.57
C GLU A 144 3.94 -5.48 -13.12
N LEU A 145 3.73 -6.61 -12.43
CA LEU A 145 3.38 -6.58 -11.01
C LEU A 145 4.56 -6.12 -10.14
N ARG A 146 5.80 -6.41 -10.54
CA ARG A 146 7.00 -5.84 -9.91
C ARG A 146 7.07 -4.32 -10.06
N ASP A 147 6.65 -3.76 -11.20
CA ASP A 147 6.60 -2.31 -11.39
C ASP A 147 5.47 -1.66 -10.57
N LEU A 148 4.38 -2.40 -10.31
CA LEU A 148 3.25 -1.91 -9.53
C LEU A 148 3.56 -1.69 -8.03
N VAL A 149 4.70 -2.19 -7.55
CA VAL A 149 5.26 -1.88 -6.21
C VAL A 149 5.42 -0.37 -5.97
N LYS A 150 5.41 0.46 -7.02
CA LYS A 150 5.30 1.93 -6.91
C LYS A 150 4.11 2.40 -6.07
N MET A 151 3.05 1.60 -5.94
CA MET A 151 1.92 1.85 -5.03
C MET A 151 2.32 1.77 -3.55
N THR A 152 3.30 0.95 -3.21
CA THR A 152 3.80 0.75 -1.84
C THR A 152 5.14 1.44 -1.58
N ASN A 153 5.50 2.45 -2.39
CA ASN A 153 6.70 3.25 -2.13
C ASN A 153 6.62 3.92 -0.75
N LEU A 154 7.69 3.80 0.04
CA LEU A 154 7.76 4.36 1.39
C LEU A 154 7.80 5.89 1.39
N ASP A 155 8.37 6.50 0.34
CA ASP A 155 8.34 7.95 0.14
C ASP A 155 6.98 8.35 -0.45
N PRO A 156 6.13 9.09 0.28
CA PRO A 156 4.82 9.49 -0.21
C PRO A 156 4.87 10.37 -1.46
N SER A 157 5.99 11.07 -1.70
CA SER A 157 6.17 11.94 -2.88
C SER A 157 6.49 11.16 -4.16
N ARG A 158 7.11 9.98 -4.02
CA ARG A 158 7.46 9.07 -5.14
C ARG A 158 6.41 7.99 -5.36
N ARG A 159 5.39 7.93 -4.49
CA ARG A 159 4.28 6.98 -4.60
C ARG A 159 3.37 7.38 -5.76
N ILE A 160 3.00 6.38 -6.56
CA ILE A 160 2.09 6.61 -7.69
C ILE A 160 0.70 7.04 -7.21
N THR A 161 -0.02 7.82 -8.02
CA THR A 161 -1.41 8.19 -7.74
C THR A 161 -2.39 7.10 -8.17
N ALA A 162 -3.63 7.13 -7.68
CA ALA A 162 -4.67 6.20 -8.14
C ALA A 162 -4.84 6.22 -9.67
N ARG A 163 -4.85 7.42 -10.26
CA ARG A 163 -4.94 7.57 -11.73
C ARG A 163 -3.73 6.95 -12.43
N GLY A 164 -2.52 7.23 -11.95
CA GLY A 164 -1.31 6.63 -12.50
C GLY A 164 -1.27 5.10 -12.36
N ALA A 165 -1.84 4.57 -11.26
CA ALA A 165 -1.98 3.13 -11.09
C ALA A 165 -2.98 2.54 -12.11
N LEU A 166 -4.13 3.17 -12.34
CA LEU A 166 -5.10 2.71 -13.34
C LEU A 166 -4.53 2.72 -14.77
N ASP A 167 -3.66 3.69 -15.09
CA ASP A 167 -2.96 3.75 -16.39
C ASP A 167 -1.82 2.73 -16.53
N HIS A 168 -1.49 1.99 -15.46
CA HIS A 168 -0.40 1.04 -15.44
C HIS A 168 -0.71 -0.19 -16.32
N PRO A 169 0.26 -0.75 -17.07
CA PRO A 169 0.06 -1.91 -17.94
C PRO A 169 -0.57 -3.13 -17.27
N TRP A 170 -0.36 -3.29 -15.95
CA TRP A 170 -0.98 -4.36 -15.17
C TRP A 170 -2.51 -4.27 -15.17
N PHE A 171 -3.07 -3.07 -14.97
CA PHE A 171 -4.51 -2.86 -14.96
C PHE A 171 -5.10 -2.77 -16.37
N ARG A 172 -4.40 -2.12 -17.31
CA ARG A 172 -4.86 -2.03 -18.71
C ARG A 172 -4.92 -3.37 -19.44
N ARG A 173 -4.21 -4.40 -18.96
CA ARG A 173 -4.32 -5.76 -19.51
C ARG A 173 -5.52 -6.53 -18.98
N ALA A 174 -6.11 -6.11 -17.85
CA ALA A 174 -7.30 -6.73 -17.31
C ALA A 174 -8.55 -6.41 -18.15
N ASP A 175 -8.52 -5.36 -18.98
CA ASP A 175 -9.59 -4.96 -19.91
C ASP A 175 -9.75 -5.92 -21.12
N LEU A 176 -9.13 -7.11 -21.11
CA LEU A 176 -9.16 -8.09 -22.22
C LEU A 176 -9.56 -9.51 -21.80
N ARG A 177 -10.35 -9.69 -20.75
CA ARG A 177 -11.00 -10.99 -20.47
C ARG A 177 -12.46 -10.84 -20.12
#